data_AF-A0A2W7GPL7-F1
#
_entry.id   AF-A0A2W7GPL7-F1
#
_cell.length_a   1.000
_cell.length_b   1.000
_cell.length_c   1.000
_cell.angle_alpha   90.00
_cell.angle_beta   90.00
_cell.angle_gamma   90.00
#
_symmetry.space_group_name_H-M   'P 1'
#
loop_
_entity.id
_entity.type
_entity.pdbx_description
1 polymer ?
#
loop_
_entity_poly.entity_id
_entity_poly.type
_entity_poly.pdbx_seq_one_letter_code
_entity_poly.pdbx_strand_id
1 'polypeptide(L)'
;MNIQRNKYLEQLISKIYNGRVKVIAGIRRCGKSYLLLNLFKNYLLENGVEERQIISLNLNNIANAKYHNPLKLYNYILSKTANKDIKYYVFID
;
A
#
# COMPACT_ATOMS: atom_id res chain seq x y z
N MET A 1 3.37 -0.47 21.51
CA MET A 1 2.73 -1.81 21.51
C MET A 1 2.45 -2.20 20.07
N ASN A 2 3.05 -3.26 19.54
CA ASN A 2 2.83 -3.70 18.15
C ASN A 2 1.71 -4.76 18.18
N ILE A 3 0.54 -4.47 17.59
CA ILE A 3 -0.58 -5.42 17.59
C ILE A 3 -0.36 -6.38 16.44
N GLN A 4 0.04 -7.62 16.75
CA GLN A 4 0.29 -8.63 15.73
C GLN A 4 -1.00 -9.04 15.01
N ARG A 5 -0.91 -9.22 13.69
CA ARG A 5 -2.00 -9.68 12.81
C ARG A 5 -1.51 -10.73 11.81
N ASN A 6 -0.73 -11.69 12.31
CA ASN A 6 0.08 -12.62 11.52
C ASN A 6 -0.73 -13.30 10.40
N LYS A 7 -1.92 -13.83 10.72
CA LYS A 7 -2.81 -14.44 9.72
C LYS A 7 -3.12 -13.54 8.51
N TYR A 8 -3.37 -12.25 8.72
CA TYR A 8 -3.69 -11.33 7.62
C TYR A 8 -2.43 -10.83 6.92
N LEU A 9 -1.35 -10.65 7.66
CA LEU A 9 -0.05 -10.28 7.12
C LEU A 9 0.48 -11.37 6.18
N GLU A 10 0.45 -12.64 6.61
CA GLU A 10 0.84 -13.80 5.79
C GLU A 10 0.01 -13.94 4.51
N GLN A 11 -1.29 -13.62 4.57
CA GLN A 11 -2.13 -13.56 3.36
C GLN A 11 -1.67 -12.50 2.38
N LEU A 12 -1.21 -11.34 2.84
CA LEU A 12 -0.64 -10.32 1.95
C LEU A 12 0.69 -10.77 1.36
N ILE A 13 1.58 -11.30 2.20
CA ILE A 13 2.91 -11.78 1.82
C ILE A 13 2.81 -12.87 0.75
N SER A 14 1.98 -13.89 0.97
CA SER A 14 1.80 -15.02 0.04
C SER A 14 1.21 -14.62 -1.33
N LYS A 15 0.74 -13.38 -1.48
CA LYS A 15 0.14 -12.88 -2.72
C LYS A 15 0.98 -11.80 -3.40
N ILE A 16 2.16 -11.46 -2.85
CA ILE A 16 3.12 -10.56 -3.48
C ILE A 16 3.45 -11.04 -4.90
N TYR A 17 3.49 -10.13 -5.87
CA TYR A 17 3.81 -10.37 -7.28
C TYR A 17 3.03 -11.47 -8.01
N ASN A 18 1.83 -11.85 -7.55
CA ASN A 18 0.98 -12.82 -8.26
C ASN A 18 0.15 -12.22 -9.44
N GLY A 19 0.46 -11.00 -9.88
CA GLY A 19 -0.22 -10.33 -11.00
C GLY A 19 -1.61 -9.74 -10.70
N ARG A 20 -2.11 -9.80 -9.46
CA ARG A 20 -3.45 -9.29 -9.09
C ARG A 20 -3.39 -8.08 -8.15
N VAL A 21 -4.43 -7.25 -8.16
CA VAL A 21 -4.65 -6.20 -7.16
C VAL A 21 -5.17 -6.82 -5.86
N LYS A 22 -4.79 -6.24 -4.71
CA LYS A 22 -5.18 -6.71 -3.38
C LYS A 22 -6.12 -5.69 -2.78
N VAL A 23 -7.34 -6.13 -2.48
CA VAL A 23 -8.35 -5.29 -1.85
C VAL A 23 -8.55 -5.79 -0.42
N ILE A 24 -8.24 -4.93 0.55
CA ILE A 24 -8.44 -5.23 1.98
C ILE A 24 -9.79 -4.64 2.38
N ALA A 25 -10.81 -5.49 2.50
CA ALA A 25 -12.16 -5.09 2.89
C ALA A 25 -12.43 -5.38 4.38
N GLY A 26 -13.41 -4.69 4.95
CA GLY A 26 -13.86 -4.89 6.33
C GLY A 26 -14.46 -3.64 6.96
N ILE A 27 -15.14 -3.80 8.09
CA ILE A 27 -15.84 -2.72 8.77
C ILE A 27 -14.92 -1.55 9.17
N ARG A 28 -15.49 -0.36 9.33
CA ARG A 28 -14.75 0.83 9.78
C ARG A 28 -14.11 0.56 11.15
N ARG A 29 -12.89 1.07 11.36
CA ARG A 29 -12.09 0.91 12.60
C ARG A 29 -11.60 -0.52 12.93
N CYS A 30 -11.73 -1.51 12.04
CA CYS A 30 -11.14 -2.84 12.27
C CYS A 30 -9.61 -2.92 12.03
N GLY A 31 -8.91 -1.79 11.85
CA GLY A 31 -7.44 -1.75 11.74
C GLY A 31 -6.85 -2.13 10.36
N LYS A 32 -7.60 -1.91 9.26
CA LYS A 32 -7.10 -2.18 7.88
C LYS A 32 -5.91 -1.29 7.52
N SER A 33 -6.04 0.01 7.75
CA SER A 33 -4.97 0.98 7.50
C SER A 33 -3.71 0.65 8.30
N TYR A 34 -3.87 0.20 9.55
CA TYR A 34 -2.75 -0.28 10.37
C TYR A 34 -2.09 -1.55 9.82
N LEU A 35 -2.87 -2.52 9.34
CA LEU A 35 -2.33 -3.72 8.68
C LEU A 35 -1.49 -3.35 7.45
N LEU A 36 -1.97 -2.43 6.61
CA LEU A 36 -1.30 -2.06 5.36
C LEU A 36 -0.13 -1.09 5.57
N LEU A 37 -0.37 0.04 6.24
CA LEU A 37 0.58 1.15 6.36
C LEU A 37 1.63 0.97 7.46
N ASN A 38 1.40 0.07 8.43
CA ASN A 38 2.35 -0.25 9.48
C ASN A 38 2.91 -1.66 9.32
N LEU A 39 2.09 -2.70 9.53
CA LEU A 39 2.61 -4.07 9.61
C LEU A 39 3.21 -4.54 8.27
N PHE A 40 2.45 -4.40 7.18
CA PHE A 40 2.93 -4.83 5.87
C PHE A 40 4.04 -3.93 5.35
N LYS A 41 3.92 -2.60 5.52
CA LYS A 41 4.99 -1.66 5.18
C LYS A 41 6.30 -2.01 5.89
N ASN A 42 6.27 -2.20 7.21
CA ASN A 42 7.47 -2.54 7.99
C ASN A 42 8.07 -3.86 7.54
N TYR A 43 7.23 -4.88 7.30
CA TYR A 43 7.70 -6.15 6.74
C TYR A 43 8.46 -5.94 5.42
N LEU A 44 7.94 -5.12 4.50
CA LEU A 44 8.62 -4.83 3.24
C LEU A 44 9.99 -4.17 3.47
N LEU A 45 10.05 -3.15 4.33
CA LEU A 45 11.28 -2.44 4.67
C LEU A 45 12.33 -3.37 5.29
N GLU A 46 11.91 -4.21 6.23
CA GLU A 46 12.75 -5.21 6.89
C GLU A 46 13.27 -6.28 5.91
N ASN A 47 12.56 -6.51 4.80
CA ASN A 47 12.95 -7.45 3.74
C ASN A 47 13.63 -6.78 2.55
N GLY A 48 14.23 -5.60 2.76
CA GLY A 48 15.10 -4.94 1.78
C GLY A 48 14.37 -4.15 0.70
N VAL A 49 13.06 -3.94 0.82
CA VAL A 49 12.35 -2.97 -0.01
C VAL A 49 12.69 -1.57 0.51
N GLU A 50 13.12 -0.69 -0.37
CA GLU A 50 13.46 0.67 0.03
C GLU A 50 12.21 1.53 0.16
N GLU A 51 12.24 2.53 1.03
CA GLU A 51 11.11 3.45 1.24
C GLU A 51 10.64 4.09 -0.08
N ARG A 52 11.56 4.40 -1.00
CA ARG A 52 11.22 4.98 -2.33
C ARG A 52 10.39 4.05 -3.22
N GLN A 53 10.41 2.74 -2.95
CA GLN A 53 9.63 1.74 -3.69
C GLN A 53 8.19 1.65 -3.17
N ILE A 54 7.88 2.28 -2.03
CA ILE A 54 6.57 2.21 -1.39
C ILE A 54 5.85 3.55 -1.59
N ILE A 55 4.89 3.58 -2.53
CA ILE A 55 4.03 4.74 -2.75
C ILE A 55 2.77 4.59 -1.91
N SER A 56 2.64 5.39 -0.86
CA SER A 56 1.45 5.42 -0.02
C SER A 56 0.62 6.68 -0.25
N LEU A 57 -0.69 6.52 -0.42
CA LEU A 57 -1.63 7.62 -0.60
C LEU A 57 -2.87 7.39 0.27
N ASN A 58 -3.18 8.35 1.14
CA ASN A 58 -4.41 8.36 1.91
C ASN A 58 -5.43 9.30 1.24
N LEU A 59 -6.46 8.75 0.60
CA LEU A 59 -7.52 9.48 -0.09
C LEU A 59 -8.51 10.17 0.86
N ASN A 60 -8.53 9.79 2.14
CA ASN A 60 -9.31 10.47 3.18
C ASN A 60 -8.63 11.78 3.64
N ASN A 61 -7.33 11.96 3.38
CA ASN A 61 -6.65 13.21 3.66
C ASN A 61 -7.08 14.28 2.64
N ILE A 62 -7.56 15.43 3.14
CA ILE A 62 -8.04 16.54 2.29
C ILE A 62 -6.96 17.07 1.33
N ALA A 63 -5.68 17.01 1.71
CA ALA A 63 -4.56 17.38 0.83
C ALA A 63 -4.49 16.51 -0.44
N ASN A 64 -5.06 15.31 -0.38
CA ASN A 64 -5.12 14.34 -1.47
C ASN A 64 -6.46 14.35 -2.21
N ALA A 65 -7.36 15.31 -1.92
CA ALA A 65 -8.69 15.35 -2.52
C ALA A 65 -8.66 15.37 -4.06
N LYS A 66 -7.64 15.98 -4.66
CA LYS A 66 -7.43 15.99 -6.11
C LYS A 66 -7.27 14.60 -6.74
N TYR A 67 -6.87 13.59 -5.97
CA TYR A 67 -6.67 12.22 -6.44
C TYR A 67 -7.95 11.37 -6.38
N HIS A 68 -9.10 11.92 -5.95
CA HIS A 68 -10.40 11.29 -6.22
C HIS A 68 -10.74 11.27 -7.72
N ASN A 69 -10.09 12.14 -8.50
CA ASN A 69 -10.14 12.05 -9.96
C ASN A 69 -9.24 10.89 -10.45
N PRO A 70 -9.79 9.89 -11.15
CA PRO A 70 -9.03 8.71 -11.58
C PRO A 70 -7.84 9.04 -12.48
N LEU A 71 -7.96 10.03 -13.37
CA LEU A 71 -6.86 10.42 -14.27
C LEU A 71 -5.73 11.09 -13.49
N LYS A 72 -6.05 11.94 -12.50
CA LYS A 72 -5.05 12.57 -11.63
C LYS A 72 -4.33 11.53 -10.79
N LEU A 73 -5.04 10.54 -10.25
CA LEU A 73 -4.44 9.44 -9.50
C LEU A 73 -3.54 8.59 -10.39
N TYR A 74 -4.02 8.19 -11.56
CA TYR A 74 -3.26 7.40 -12.53
C TYR A 74 -1.94 8.08 -12.91
N ASN A 75 -2.00 9.36 -13.30
CA ASN A 75 -0.80 10.13 -13.66
C ASN A 75 0.15 10.30 -12.47
N TYR A 76 -0.39 10.49 -11.26
CA TYR A 76 0.43 10.56 -10.05
C TYR A 76 1.19 9.26 -9.81
N ILE A 77 0.51 8.10 -9.83
CA ILE A 77 1.16 6.81 -9.62
C ILE A 77 2.21 6.55 -10.70
N LEU A 78 1.87 6.74 -11.99
CA LEU A 78 2.85 6.59 -13.09
C LEU A 78 4.09 7.45 -12.90
N SER A 79 3.93 8.71 -12.49
CA SER A 79 5.06 9.62 -12.25
C SER A 79 6.00 9.14 -11.14
N LYS A 80 5.51 8.30 -10.22
CA LYS A 80 6.30 7.72 -9.12
C LYS A 80 6.85 6.34 -9.44
N THR A 81 6.33 5.66 -10.46
CA THR A 81 6.70 4.30 -10.85
C THR A 81 7.29 4.25 -12.26
N ALA A 82 8.04 5.27 -12.66
CA ALA A 82 8.56 5.40 -14.03
C ALA A 82 9.67 4.39 -14.37
N ASN A 83 10.45 3.94 -13.37
CA ASN A 83 11.53 2.98 -13.59
C ASN A 83 10.98 1.55 -13.67
N LYS A 84 11.11 0.92 -14.84
CA LYS A 84 10.57 -0.43 -15.08
C LYS A 84 11.37 -1.56 -14.44
N ASP A 85 12.62 -1.31 -14.09
CA ASP A 85 13.51 -2.29 -13.44
C ASP A 85 13.25 -2.38 -11.93
N ILE A 86 12.53 -1.40 -11.38
CA ILE A 86 12.17 -1.34 -9.98
C ILE A 86 10.76 -1.89 -9.78
N LYS A 87 10.61 -2.78 -8.81
CA LYS A 87 9.28 -3.18 -8.34
C LYS A 87 8.78 -2.20 -7.29
N TYR A 88 7.54 -1.75 -7.44
CA TYR A 88 6.89 -0.79 -6.56
C TYR A 88 5.71 -1.42 -5.82
N TYR A 89 5.45 -0.92 -4.61
CA TYR A 89 4.26 -1.22 -3.83
C TYR A 89 3.42 0.04 -3.74
N VAL A 90 2.18 -0.02 -4.24
CA VAL A 90 1.25 1.11 -4.21
C VAL A 90 0.16 0.82 -3.19
N PHE A 91 0.10 1.64 -2.14
CA PHE A 91 -0.90 1.59 -1.09
C PHE A 91 -1.86 2.76 -1.23
N ILE A 92 -3.15 2.46 -1.32
CA ILE A 92 -4.23 3.43 -1.40
C ILE A 92 -5.17 3.14 -0.22
N ASP A 93 -5.31 4.10 0.68
CA ASP A 93 -6.14 4.03 1.92
C ASP A 93 -7.19 5.14 1.99
#